data_AF-A0A022L727-F1
#
_entry.id   AF-A0A022L727-F1
#
_cell.length_a   1.000
_cell.length_b   1.000
_cell.length_c   1.000
_cell.angle_alpha   90.00
_cell.angle_beta   90.00
_cell.angle_gamma   90.00
#
_symmetry.space_group_name_H-M   'P 1'
#
loop_
_entity.id
_entity.type
_entity.pdbx_description
1 polymer ?
#
loop_
_entity_poly.entity_id
_entity_poly.type
_entity_poly.pdbx_seq_one_letter_code
_entity_poly.pdbx_strand_id
1 'polypeptide(L)'
;MGRDKISGAPLSGGDESSAPDFAARSAGGSPAIPEASHVALMHPTRNAGVHMLRRGYNYTDGSDELGRLDAGLFFIAFVRDPRRHFTPLLARMQFDLLTEYLQHLTSSVFAIPPGLRDGQTYLGQQLFEPAAG
;
A
#
# COMPACT_ATOMS: atom_id res chain seq x y z
N MET A 1 -0.84 -6.68 -11.73
CA MET A 1 -1.61 -5.53 -11.17
C MET A 1 -3.10 -5.79 -11.01
N GLY A 2 -3.85 -6.14 -12.06
CA GLY A 2 -5.33 -6.25 -12.00
C GLY A 2 -6.07 -4.99 -12.46
N ARG A 3 -5.33 -4.03 -13.01
CA ARG A 3 -5.81 -2.81 -13.68
C ARG A 3 -5.07 -2.61 -14.99
N ASP A 4 -5.72 -1.94 -15.92
CA ASP A 4 -5.11 -1.47 -17.17
C ASP A 4 -4.05 -0.39 -16.88
N LYS A 5 -2.97 -0.39 -17.65
CA LYS A 5 -1.81 0.48 -17.40
C LYS A 5 -2.05 1.92 -17.82
N ILE A 6 -2.83 2.15 -18.87
CA ILE A 6 -3.02 3.49 -19.46
C ILE A 6 -4.16 4.20 -18.76
N SER A 7 -5.32 3.54 -18.68
CA SER A 7 -6.55 4.12 -18.14
C SER A 7 -6.67 3.98 -16.63
N GLY A 8 -5.92 3.06 -16.00
CA GLY A 8 -6.08 2.73 -14.60
C GLY A 8 -7.37 1.95 -14.28
N ALA A 9 -8.23 1.66 -15.26
CA ALA A 9 -9.47 0.92 -15.07
C ALA A 9 -9.21 -0.50 -14.54
N PRO A 10 -10.08 -1.09 -13.70
CA PRO A 10 -9.98 -2.51 -13.36
C PRO A 10 -10.17 -3.36 -14.62
N LEU A 11 -9.54 -4.54 -14.66
CA LEU A 11 -9.68 -5.44 -15.82
C LEU A 11 -11.10 -6.00 -15.99
N SER A 12 -11.99 -5.78 -15.03
CA SER A 12 -13.43 -6.03 -15.13
C SER A 12 -14.19 -4.96 -15.95
N GLY A 13 -13.55 -3.88 -16.38
CA GLY A 13 -14.14 -2.80 -17.18
C GLY A 13 -14.44 -1.51 -16.39
N GLY A 14 -14.88 -0.47 -17.10
CA GLY A 14 -15.15 0.87 -16.56
C GLY A 14 -13.99 1.85 -16.75
N ASP A 15 -13.82 2.75 -15.78
CA ASP A 15 -12.77 3.77 -15.71
C ASP A 15 -11.89 3.63 -14.45
N GLU A 16 -10.96 4.54 -14.21
CA GLU A 16 -10.06 4.49 -13.05
C GLU A 16 -10.79 4.44 -11.70
N SER A 17 -11.94 5.13 -11.61
CA SER A 17 -12.75 5.27 -10.40
C SER A 17 -13.70 4.08 -10.17
N SER A 18 -13.87 3.25 -11.19
CA SER A 18 -14.74 2.09 -11.15
C SER A 18 -14.24 1.05 -10.13
N ALA A 19 -15.18 0.50 -9.37
CA ALA A 19 -14.89 -0.54 -8.40
C ALA A 19 -14.50 -1.84 -9.14
N PRO A 20 -13.46 -2.58 -8.69
CA PRO A 20 -13.12 -3.87 -9.27
C PRO A 20 -14.24 -4.90 -9.03
N ASP A 21 -14.69 -5.58 -10.08
CA ASP A 21 -15.58 -6.74 -9.98
C ASP A 21 -14.76 -8.03 -10.05
N PHE A 22 -14.64 -8.72 -8.91
CA PHE A 22 -13.90 -9.98 -8.79
C PHE A 22 -14.69 -11.21 -9.26
N ALA A 23 -15.99 -11.08 -9.56
CA ALA A 23 -16.81 -12.14 -10.13
C ALA A 23 -16.83 -12.12 -11.67
N ALA A 24 -16.48 -10.98 -12.27
CA ALA A 24 -16.39 -10.82 -13.71
C ALA A 24 -15.48 -11.86 -14.36
N ARG A 25 -15.89 -12.35 -15.54
CA ARG A 25 -15.17 -13.34 -16.34
C ARG A 25 -14.73 -12.73 -17.66
N SER A 26 -13.57 -13.15 -18.15
CA SER A 26 -13.13 -12.84 -19.50
C SER A 26 -13.95 -13.64 -20.54
N ALA A 27 -13.81 -13.29 -21.82
CA ALA A 27 -14.44 -14.04 -22.91
C ALA A 27 -14.06 -15.53 -22.93
N GLY A 28 -12.88 -15.89 -22.38
CA GLY A 28 -12.40 -17.27 -22.25
C GLY A 28 -12.86 -17.98 -20.97
N GLY A 29 -13.70 -17.37 -20.14
CA GLY A 29 -14.25 -17.98 -18.91
C GLY A 29 -13.37 -17.90 -17.66
N SER A 30 -12.10 -17.48 -17.79
CA SER A 30 -11.22 -17.19 -16.64
C SER A 30 -11.67 -15.93 -15.89
N PRO A 31 -11.30 -15.74 -14.61
CA PRO A 31 -11.51 -14.46 -13.91
C PRO A 31 -10.96 -13.29 -14.73
N ALA A 32 -11.76 -12.23 -14.90
CA ALA A 32 -11.32 -11.02 -15.60
C ALA A 32 -10.18 -10.31 -14.86
N ILE A 33 -10.24 -10.33 -13.52
CA ILE A 33 -9.15 -9.92 -12.64
C ILE A 33 -8.48 -11.18 -12.09
N PRO A 34 -7.20 -11.46 -12.42
CA PRO A 34 -6.51 -12.63 -11.89
C PRO A 34 -6.46 -12.61 -10.36
N GLU A 35 -6.72 -13.76 -9.72
CA GLU A 35 -6.82 -13.87 -8.26
C GLU A 35 -5.51 -13.51 -7.53
N ALA A 36 -4.37 -13.83 -8.15
CA ALA A 36 -3.04 -13.49 -7.63
C ALA A 36 -2.56 -12.07 -8.03
N SER A 37 -3.41 -11.27 -8.67
CA SER A 37 -3.06 -9.88 -8.97
C SER A 37 -3.02 -9.01 -7.71
N HIS A 38 -2.06 -8.07 -7.66
CA HIS A 38 -1.93 -7.09 -6.57
C HIS A 38 -3.26 -6.50 -6.09
N VAL A 39 -4.09 -5.99 -7.00
CA VAL A 39 -5.39 -5.40 -6.64
C VAL A 39 -6.31 -6.42 -5.98
N ALA A 40 -6.39 -7.65 -6.49
CA ALA A 40 -7.23 -8.69 -5.89
C ALA A 40 -6.72 -9.13 -4.51
N LEU A 41 -5.41 -9.36 -4.38
CA LEU A 41 -4.83 -9.84 -3.13
C LEU A 41 -4.86 -8.80 -2.01
N MET A 42 -4.67 -7.52 -2.36
CA MET A 42 -4.60 -6.40 -1.39
C MET A 42 -5.96 -5.70 -1.17
N HIS A 43 -7.03 -6.13 -1.84
CA HIS A 43 -8.34 -5.49 -1.71
C HIS A 43 -8.90 -5.62 -0.27
N PRO A 44 -9.53 -4.58 0.30
CA PRO A 44 -10.10 -4.64 1.66
C PRO A 44 -11.09 -5.79 1.88
N THR A 45 -11.92 -6.10 0.87
CA THR A 45 -12.90 -7.22 0.96
C THR A 45 -12.25 -8.59 1.08
N ARG A 46 -10.96 -8.72 0.76
CA ARG A 46 -10.15 -9.95 0.92
C ARG A 46 -9.26 -9.92 2.16
N ASN A 47 -9.30 -8.82 2.92
CA ASN A 47 -8.38 -8.54 4.03
C ASN A 47 -9.11 -7.92 5.23
N ALA A 48 -10.25 -8.51 5.61
CA ALA A 48 -11.03 -8.11 6.79
C ALA A 48 -11.40 -6.60 6.85
N GLY A 49 -11.58 -5.96 5.69
CA GLY A 49 -11.91 -4.54 5.61
C GLY A 49 -10.76 -3.62 6.01
N VAL A 50 -9.52 -4.09 6.01
CA VAL A 50 -8.36 -3.26 6.32
C VAL A 50 -8.17 -2.18 5.25
N HIS A 51 -8.03 -0.93 5.71
CA HIS A 51 -7.66 0.22 4.89
C HIS A 51 -6.38 0.86 5.41
N MET A 52 -5.61 1.42 4.47
CA MET A 52 -4.44 2.25 4.76
C MET A 52 -4.41 3.43 3.80
N LEU A 53 -3.86 4.56 4.26
CA LEU A 53 -3.57 5.68 3.39
C LEU A 53 -2.16 5.49 2.82
N ARG A 54 -2.05 5.17 1.54
CA ARG A 54 -0.77 5.06 0.83
C ARG A 54 -0.37 6.45 0.30
N ARG A 55 0.84 6.89 0.59
CA ARG A 55 1.41 8.18 0.14
C ARG A 55 2.86 7.99 -0.28
N GLY A 56 3.05 7.20 -1.32
CA GLY A 56 4.38 6.87 -1.81
C GLY A 56 5.00 7.94 -2.72
N TYR A 57 6.32 7.88 -2.86
CA TYR A 57 7.11 8.75 -3.74
C TYR A 57 8.05 7.89 -4.58
N ASN A 58 8.14 8.16 -5.88
CA ASN A 58 9.14 7.51 -6.74
C ASN A 58 10.53 8.03 -6.39
N TYR A 59 11.54 7.18 -6.50
CA TYR A 59 12.93 7.58 -6.41
C TYR A 59 13.73 7.03 -7.59
N THR A 60 14.83 7.70 -7.91
CA THR A 60 15.84 7.28 -8.87
C THR A 60 17.18 7.82 -8.37
N ASP A 61 18.12 6.93 -8.04
CA ASP A 61 19.42 7.29 -7.46
C ASP A 61 20.59 6.86 -8.36
N GLY A 62 20.34 6.86 -9.67
CA GLY A 62 21.34 6.52 -10.68
C GLY A 62 21.40 5.02 -10.92
N SER A 63 22.59 4.42 -10.82
CA SER A 63 22.80 2.99 -11.05
C SER A 63 23.49 2.35 -9.85
N ASP A 64 23.10 1.12 -9.54
CA ASP A 64 23.74 0.32 -8.51
C ASP A 64 25.14 -0.15 -8.94
N GLU A 65 25.83 -0.87 -8.05
CA GLU A 65 27.18 -1.40 -8.30
C GLU A 65 27.25 -2.37 -9.50
N LEU A 66 26.10 -2.87 -9.98
CA LEU A 66 25.96 -3.79 -11.11
C LEU A 66 25.50 -3.07 -12.39
N GLY A 67 25.38 -1.74 -12.36
CA GLY A 67 24.92 -0.93 -13.49
C GLY A 67 23.42 -1.02 -13.78
N ARG A 68 22.62 -1.53 -12.83
CA ARG A 68 21.16 -1.55 -12.93
C ARG A 68 20.60 -0.23 -12.40
N LEU A 69 19.47 0.22 -12.95
CA LEU A 69 18.79 1.41 -12.47
C LEU A 69 18.39 1.24 -11.00
N ASP A 70 18.93 2.07 -10.11
CA ASP A 70 18.47 2.14 -8.72
C ASP A 70 17.26 3.07 -8.65
N ALA A 71 16.09 2.52 -8.93
CA ALA A 71 14.83 3.25 -8.90
C ALA A 71 13.73 2.39 -8.31
N GLY A 72 12.77 3.06 -7.68
CA GLY A 72 11.67 2.36 -7.04
C GLY A 72 10.67 3.31 -6.40
N LEU A 73 10.05 2.81 -5.34
CA LEU A 73 8.99 3.51 -4.61
C LEU A 73 9.36 3.55 -3.13
N PHE A 74 9.47 4.75 -2.58
CA PHE A 74 9.32 4.95 -1.14
C PHE A 74 7.87 4.73 -0.78
N PHE A 75 7.54 3.50 -0.40
CA PHE A 75 6.21 3.15 0.03
C PHE A 75 5.97 3.65 1.46
N ILE A 76 5.04 4.59 1.62
CA ILE A 76 4.61 5.10 2.92
C ILE A 76 3.14 4.79 3.10
N ALA A 77 2.80 4.11 4.19
CA ALA A 77 1.42 3.83 4.57
C ALA A 77 1.12 4.35 5.97
N PHE A 78 0.06 5.13 6.10
CA PHE A 78 -0.47 5.55 7.40
C PHE A 78 -1.56 4.57 7.82
N VAL A 79 -1.36 3.95 8.98
CA VAL A 79 -2.28 2.98 9.59
C VAL A 79 -2.41 3.25 11.07
N ARG A 80 -3.58 2.90 11.63
CA ARG A 80 -3.84 3.06 13.07
C ARG A 80 -3.09 2.04 13.94
N ASP A 81 -3.05 0.77 13.52
CA ASP A 81 -2.32 -0.29 14.20
C ASP A 81 -1.59 -1.13 13.15
N PRO A 82 -0.26 -1.01 13.00
CA PRO A 82 0.48 -1.74 11.97
C PRO A 82 0.37 -3.25 12.12
N ARG A 83 0.20 -3.76 13.36
CA ARG A 83 0.08 -5.21 13.62
C ARG A 83 -1.19 -5.79 13.03
N ARG A 84 -2.25 -4.98 12.94
CA ARG A 84 -3.55 -5.39 12.40
C ARG A 84 -3.74 -4.98 10.95
N HIS A 85 -3.18 -3.83 10.55
CA HIS A 85 -3.52 -3.19 9.28
C HIS A 85 -2.42 -3.23 8.22
N PHE A 86 -1.16 -3.52 8.59
CA PHE A 86 -0.07 -3.54 7.61
C PHE A 86 0.69 -4.86 7.60
N THR A 87 1.16 -5.33 8.76
CA THR A 87 1.95 -6.56 8.86
C THR A 87 1.25 -7.79 8.26
N PRO A 88 -0.06 -8.03 8.48
CA PRO A 88 -0.74 -9.16 7.85
C PRO A 88 -0.86 -9.02 6.33
N LEU A 89 -1.06 -7.79 5.83
CA LEU A 89 -1.11 -7.51 4.39
C LEU A 89 0.26 -7.73 3.74
N LEU A 90 1.33 -7.25 4.38
CA LEU A 90 2.70 -7.47 3.90
C LEU A 90 3.03 -8.97 3.85
N ALA A 91 2.65 -9.74 4.87
CA ALA A 91 2.81 -11.19 4.86
C ALA A 91 2.01 -11.87 3.73
N ARG A 92 0.82 -11.35 3.39
CA ARG A 92 0.01 -11.85 2.27
C ARG A 92 0.62 -11.53 0.90
N MET A 93 1.39 -10.45 0.80
CA MET A 93 2.03 -10.00 -0.46
C MET A 93 3.06 -11.01 -1.00
N GLN A 94 3.50 -12.00 -0.21
CA GLN A 94 4.32 -13.10 -0.71
C GLN A 94 3.66 -13.90 -1.86
N PHE A 95 2.33 -13.88 -1.96
CA PHE A 95 1.57 -14.55 -3.02
C PHE A 95 1.25 -13.64 -4.21
N ASP A 96 1.72 -12.39 -4.17
CA ASP A 96 1.46 -11.38 -5.19
C ASP A 96 2.39 -11.52 -6.38
N LEU A 97 1.80 -11.56 -7.58
CA LEU A 97 2.55 -11.57 -8.84
C LEU A 97 3.43 -10.32 -9.02
N LEU A 98 3.12 -9.21 -8.35
CA LEU A 98 3.97 -8.01 -8.38
C LEU A 98 5.31 -8.23 -7.66
N THR A 99 5.35 -9.12 -6.68
CA THR A 99 6.55 -9.37 -5.86
C THR A 99 7.72 -9.93 -6.68
N GLU A 100 7.46 -10.59 -7.81
CA GLU A 100 8.51 -11.03 -8.75
C GLU A 100 9.36 -9.86 -9.29
N TYR A 101 8.77 -8.66 -9.37
CA TYR A 101 9.39 -7.46 -9.94
C TYR A 101 9.85 -6.45 -8.88
N LEU A 102 9.69 -6.76 -7.59
CA LEU A 102 9.97 -5.85 -6.49
C LEU A 102 10.89 -6.48 -5.46
N GLN A 103 11.85 -5.70 -4.97
CA GLN A 103 12.65 -6.05 -3.82
C GLN A 103 12.39 -5.05 -2.69
N HIS A 104 12.08 -5.56 -1.49
CA HIS A 104 12.00 -4.73 -0.29
C HIS A 104 13.41 -4.63 0.31
N LEU A 105 14.05 -3.45 0.17
CA LEU A 105 15.41 -3.23 0.64
C LEU A 105 15.45 -2.85 2.13
N THR A 106 14.53 -1.99 2.57
CA THR A 106 14.50 -1.47 3.94
C THR A 106 13.06 -1.34 4.44
N SER A 107 12.90 -1.32 5.76
CA SER A 107 11.61 -1.15 6.44
C SER A 107 11.79 -0.41 7.77
N SER A 108 10.85 0.46 8.10
CA SER A 108 10.81 1.18 9.37
C SER A 108 9.36 1.46 9.78
N VAL A 109 9.13 1.62 11.08
CA VAL A 109 7.82 1.94 11.65
C VAL A 109 7.98 3.09 12.63
N PHE A 110 7.14 4.12 12.48
CA PHE A 110 7.16 5.31 13.32
C PHE A 110 5.77 5.56 13.92
N ALA A 111 5.73 6.00 15.18
CA ALA A 111 4.53 6.54 15.78
C ALA A 111 4.41 8.02 15.41
N ILE A 112 3.26 8.43 14.88
CA ILE A 112 2.98 9.82 14.52
C ILE A 112 1.99 10.37 15.56
N PRO A 113 2.42 11.27 16.46
CA PRO A 113 1.51 11.84 17.44
C PRO A 113 0.45 12.72 16.75
N PRO A 114 -0.67 13.01 17.44
CA PRO A 114 -1.63 14.01 16.97
C PRO A 114 -0.95 15.37 16.73
N GLY A 115 -1.57 16.19 15.88
CA GLY A 115 -1.14 17.58 15.71
C GLY A 115 -1.25 18.40 17.00
N LEU A 116 -0.58 19.55 17.02
CA LEU A 116 -0.60 20.51 18.12
C LEU A 116 -2.04 20.95 18.44
N ARG A 117 -2.36 20.97 19.74
CA ARG A 117 -3.59 21.54 20.30
C ARG A 117 -3.29 22.87 20.98
N ASP A 118 -4.33 23.68 21.20
CA ASP A 118 -4.22 24.94 21.94
C ASP A 118 -3.54 24.73 23.30
N GLY A 119 -2.58 25.60 23.61
CA GLY A 119 -1.75 25.51 24.82
C GLY A 119 -0.53 24.60 24.72
N GLN A 120 -0.38 23.82 23.64
CA GLN A 120 0.84 23.03 23.39
C GLN A 120 1.89 23.84 22.64
N THR A 121 3.17 23.60 22.96
CA THR A 121 4.29 24.35 22.38
C THR A 121 5.11 23.54 21.39
N TYR A 122 5.07 22.21 21.43
CA TYR A 122 5.79 21.34 20.49
C TYR A 122 5.08 19.99 20.24
N LEU A 123 5.40 19.38 19.09
CA LEU A 123 4.83 18.10 18.68
C LEU A 123 5.24 16.98 19.64
N GLY A 124 4.27 16.19 20.09
CA GLY A 124 4.54 15.07 20.99
C GLY A 124 4.69 15.46 22.46
N GLN A 125 4.38 16.71 22.85
CA GLN A 125 4.44 17.15 24.26
C GLN A 125 3.75 16.18 25.23
N GLN A 126 2.59 15.62 24.88
CA GLN A 126 1.86 14.63 25.70
C GLN A 126 2.60 13.30 25.91
N LEU A 127 3.59 12.99 25.07
CA LEU A 127 4.41 11.79 25.21
C LEU A 127 5.58 12.02 26.17
N PHE A 128 6.10 13.25 26.20
CA PHE A 128 7.31 13.61 26.93
C PHE A 128 7.04 14.27 28.28
N GLU A 129 5.86 14.86 28.47
CA GLU A 129 5.44 15.49 29.72
C GLU A 129 4.32 14.69 30.41
N PRO A 130 4.31 14.64 31.75
CA PRO A 130 3.22 14.01 32.48
C PRO A 130 1.91 14.78 32.26
N ALA A 131 0.79 14.06 32.20
CA ALA A 131 -0.52 14.70 32.17
C ALA A 131 -0.67 15.60 33.40
N ALA A 132 -1.02 16.88 33.19
CA ALA A 132 -1.41 17.75 34.29
C ALA A 132 -2.60 17.08 35.00
N GLY A 133 -2.36 16.63 36.23
CA GLY A 133 -3.37 16.00 37.08
C GLY A 133 -4.47 16.96 37.49
#